data_AF-A0A2K9P4U2-F1
#
_entry.id   AF-A0A2K9P4U2-F1
#
_cell.length_a   1.000
_cell.length_b   1.000
_cell.length_c   1.000
_cell.angle_alpha   90.00
_cell.angle_beta   90.00
_cell.angle_gamma   90.00
#
_symmetry.space_group_name_H-M   'P 1'
#
loop_
_entity.id
_entity.type
_entity.pdbx_description
1 polymer ?
#
loop_
_entity_poly.entity_id
_entity_poly.type
_entity_poly.pdbx_seq_one_letter_code
_entity_poly.pdbx_strand_id
1 'polypeptide(L)' 'MKILENVKTIDSLGRIVIPQDMRDEMQIRKKDEVSIIMRGEEIRIRKTENFCIACCETENLIKYQNKYICHDCIANIKKL' A
#
# COMPACT_ATOMS: atom_id res chain seq x y z
N MET A 1 -6.53 2.40 20.86
CA MET A 1 -5.85 2.79 19.60
C MET A 1 -4.43 3.17 19.97
N LYS A 2 -3.42 2.44 19.45
CA LYS A 2 -2.01 2.67 19.80
C LYS A 2 -1.46 3.76 18.87
N ILE A 3 -0.87 4.80 19.43
CA ILE A 3 -0.20 5.87 18.67
C ILE A 3 1.29 5.62 18.80
N LEU A 4 1.98 5.41 17.67
CA LEU A 4 3.44 5.32 17.61
C LEU A 4 3.95 6.66 17.08
N GLU A 5 4.74 7.36 17.90
CA GLU A 5 5.37 8.61 17.53
C GLU A 5 6.89 8.41 17.48
N ASN A 6 7.51 8.80 16.36
CA ASN A 6 8.95 8.73 16.21
C ASN A 6 9.45 9.92 15.37
N VAL A 7 10.48 10.60 15.86
CA VAL A 7 11.13 11.68 15.12
C VAL A 7 12.32 11.13 14.36
N LYS A 8 12.36 11.39 13.05
CA LYS A 8 13.48 11.04 12.16
C LYS A 8 13.93 12.26 11.37
N THR A 9 15.23 12.37 11.21
CA THR A 9 15.83 13.34 10.30
C THR A 9 15.74 12.83 8.87
N ILE A 10 15.67 13.78 7.94
CA ILE A 10 15.80 13.52 6.51
C ILE A 10 17.28 13.40 6.18
N ASP A 11 17.66 12.41 5.39
CA ASP A 11 19.05 12.26 4.95
C ASP A 11 19.41 13.25 3.83
N SER A 12 20.67 13.22 3.37
CA SER A 12 21.16 14.14 2.33
C SER A 12 20.44 14.02 0.98
N LEU A 13 19.66 12.97 0.75
CA LEU A 13 18.93 12.70 -0.49
C LEU A 13 17.43 12.94 -0.35
N GLY A 14 16.95 13.40 0.81
CA GLY A 14 15.53 13.61 1.02
C GLY A 14 14.78 12.36 1.51
N ARG A 15 15.46 11.29 1.91
CA ARG A 15 14.80 10.05 2.35
C ARG A 15 14.54 10.10 3.86
N ILE A 16 13.44 9.48 4.27
CA ILE A 16 13.10 9.23 5.67
C ILE A 16 13.06 7.72 5.92
N VAL A 17 13.53 7.30 7.09
CA VAL A 17 13.50 5.90 7.50
C VAL A 17 12.21 5.62 8.25
N ILE A 18 11.43 4.64 7.79
CA ILE A 18 10.29 4.11 8.55
C ILE A 18 10.85 3.16 9.63
N PRO A 19 10.63 3.45 10.93
CA PRO A 19 11.06 2.59 12.04
C PRO A 19 10.58 1.13 11.93
N GLN A 20 11.34 0.20 12.51
CA GLN A 20 11.08 -1.24 12.40
C GLN A 20 9.70 -1.63 12.96
N ASP A 21 9.33 -1.11 14.11
CA ASP A 21 8.05 -1.33 14.77
C ASP A 21 6.87 -0.87 13.91
N MET A 22 6.97 0.31 13.27
CA MET A 22 5.95 0.79 12.34
C MET A 22 5.86 -0.09 11.08
N ARG A 23 7.00 -0.58 10.56
CA ARG A 23 7.01 -1.50 9.42
C ARG A 23 6.35 -2.84 9.76
N ASP A 24 6.55 -3.34 10.98
CA ASP A 24 5.94 -4.60 11.41
C ASP A 24 4.43 -4.47 11.57
N GLU A 25 3.96 -3.37 12.18
CA GLU A 25 2.53 -3.06 12.32
C GLU A 25 1.84 -2.87 10.95
N MET A 26 2.47 -2.14 10.04
CA MET A 26 1.97 -1.90 8.67
C MET A 26 2.25 -3.07 7.71
N GLN A 27 2.90 -4.14 8.20
CA GLN A 27 3.35 -5.29 7.41
C GLN A 27 4.15 -4.89 6.16
N ILE A 28 4.94 -3.82 6.21
CA ILE A 28 5.81 -3.36 5.13
C ILE A 28 7.10 -4.16 5.18
N ARG A 29 7.45 -4.81 4.07
CA ARG A 29 8.68 -5.59 3.90
C ARG A 29 9.62 -4.93 2.90
N LYS A 30 10.84 -5.44 2.83
CA LYS A 30 11.84 -4.93 1.88
C LYS A 30 11.33 -5.16 0.46
N LYS A 31 11.38 -4.11 -0.38
CA LYS A 31 10.85 -4.04 -1.76
C LYS A 31 9.33 -3.90 -1.89
N ASP A 32 8.59 -3.78 -0.80
CA ASP A 32 7.16 -3.44 -0.89
C ASP A 32 6.99 -2.02 -1.45
N GLU A 33 6.00 -1.86 -2.32
CA GLU A 33 5.58 -0.54 -2.78
C GLU A 33 4.69 0.11 -1.73
N VAL A 34 4.89 1.41 -1.50
CA VAL A 34 4.06 2.22 -0.63
C VAL A 34 3.55 3.43 -1.40
N SER A 35 2.28 3.77 -1.17
CA SER A 35 1.71 5.02 -1.65
C SER A 35 1.98 6.13 -0.63
N ILE A 36 2.44 7.28 -1.12
CA ILE A 36 2.72 8.47 -0.32
C ILE A 36 1.80 9.58 -0.82
N ILE A 37 0.96 10.11 0.06
CA ILE A 37 -0.07 11.09 -0.27
C ILE A 37 0.09 12.28 0.66
N MET A 38 0.15 13.49 0.10
CA MET A 38 0.14 14.73 0.86
C MET A 38 -1.30 15.17 1.14
N ARG A 39 -1.61 15.51 2.39
CA ARG A 39 -2.93 16.00 2.82
C ARG A 39 -2.75 17.20 3.74
N GLY A 40 -2.85 18.41 3.18
CA GLY A 40 -2.55 19.64 3.91
C GLY A 40 -1.08 19.66 4.31
N GLU A 41 -0.81 19.77 5.61
CA GLU A 41 0.55 19.79 6.18
C GLU A 41 1.06 18.37 6.56
N GLU A 42 0.27 17.32 6.30
CA GLU A 42 0.62 15.94 6.62
C GLU A 42 1.04 15.13 5.39
N ILE A 43 1.99 14.21 5.57
CA ILE A 43 2.28 13.13 4.63
C ILE A 43 1.71 11.82 5.18
N ARG A 44 0.89 11.13 4.39
CA ARG A 44 0.33 9.81 4.72
C ARG A 44 0.97 8.75 3.85
N ILE A 45 1.52 7.73 4.51
CA ILE A 45 2.11 6.56 3.86
C ILE A 45 1.15 5.39 4.05
N ARG A 46 0.83 4.67 2.98
CA ARG A 46 0.05 3.43 3.04
C ARG A 46 0.76 2.35 2.25
N LYS A 47 0.72 1.11 2.74
CA LYS A 47 1.11 -0.06 1.94
C LYS A 47 0.27 -0.07 0.67
N THR A 48 0.90 -0.22 -0.49
CA THR A 48 0.16 -0.43 -1.72
C THR A 48 -0.41 -1.83 -1.66
N GLU A 49 -1.70 -1.92 -1.34
CA GLU A 49 -2.41 -3.19 -1.41
C GLU A 49 -2.82 -3.41 -2.87
N ASN A 50 -2.23 -4.42 -3.49
CA ASN A 50 -2.79 -4.99 -4.70
C ASN A 50 -4.00 -5.79 -4.22
N PHE A 51 -5.20 -5.25 -4.42
CA PHE A 51 -6.45 -5.96 -4.13
C PHE A 51 -7.39 -5.85 -5.33
N CYS A 52 -8.19 -6.88 -5.55
CA CYS A 52 -9.22 -6.89 -6.55
C CYS A 52 -10.24 -5.77 -6.26
N ILE A 53 -10.43 -4.84 -7.19
CA ILE A 53 -11.39 -3.73 -7.02
C ILE A 53 -12.85 -4.18 -6.84
N ALA A 54 -13.17 -5.45 -7.14
CA ALA A 54 -14.51 -5.98 -7.09
C ALA A 54 -14.79 -6.82 -5.84
N CYS A 55 -13.82 -7.59 -5.34
CA CYS A 55 -14.01 -8.49 -4.20
C CYS A 55 -12.98 -8.32 -3.07
N CYS A 56 -12.04 -7.39 -3.21
CA CYS A 56 -10.93 -7.15 -2.28
C CYS A 56 -9.96 -8.32 -2.08
N GLU A 57 -10.02 -9.36 -2.91
CA GLU A 57 -9.07 -10.46 -2.88
C GLU A 57 -7.65 -9.98 -3.20
N THR A 58 -6.63 -10.59 -2.61
CA THR A 58 -5.22 -10.21 -2.81
C THR A 58 -4.45 -11.21 -3.69
N GLU A 59 -5.05 -12.37 -3.97
CA GLU A 59 -4.50 -13.43 -4.79
C GLU A 59 -4.96 -13.35 -6.25
N ASN A 60 -4.15 -13.94 -7.15
CA ASN A 60 -4.48 -14.11 -8.58
C ASN A 60 -4.91 -12.81 -9.29
N LEU A 61 -4.25 -11.70 -8.94
CA LEU A 61 -4.56 -10.37 -9.45
C LEU A 61 -3.94 -10.08 -10.81
N ILE A 62 -4.74 -9.47 -11.69
CA ILE A 62 -4.32 -8.90 -12.96
C ILE A 62 -4.41 -7.38 -12.85
N LYS A 63 -3.34 -6.69 -13.27
CA LYS A 63 -3.29 -5.23 -13.33
C LYS A 63 -3.92 -4.73 -14.63
N TYR A 64 -4.91 -3.84 -14.54
CA TYR A 64 -5.55 -3.17 -15.67
C TYR A 64 -5.77 -1.70 -15.35
N GLN A 65 -5.24 -0.79 -16.17
CA GLN A 65 -5.39 0.67 -16.00
C GLN A 65 -5.14 1.16 -14.56
N ASN A 66 -4.06 0.69 -13.94
CA ASN A 66 -3.67 0.99 -12.54
C ASN A 66 -4.62 0.46 -11.45
N LYS A 67 -5.56 -0.42 -11.79
CA LYS A 67 -6.38 -1.17 -10.84
C LYS A 67 -6.01 -2.65 -10.89
N TYR A 68 -6.26 -3.38 -9.81
CA TYR A 68 -6.12 -4.84 -9.80
C TYR A 68 -7.50 -5.50 -9.82
N ILE A 69 -7.63 -6.60 -10.53
CA ILE A 69 -8.84 -7.43 -10.54
C ILE A 69 -8.42 -8.90 -10.52
N CYS A 70 -9.02 -9.72 -9.66
CA CYS A 70 -8.68 -11.14 -9.61
C CYS A 70 -9.27 -11.90 -10.81
N HIS A 71 -8.69 -13.06 -11.11
CA HIS A 71 -9.18 -13.94 -12.18
C HIS A 71 -10.65 -14.33 -11.99
N ASP A 72 -11.10 -14.56 -10.76
CA ASP A 72 -12.50 -14.92 -10.47
C ASP A 72 -13.46 -13.80 -10.86
N CYS A 73 -13.13 -12.56 -10.54
CA CYS A 73 -13.94 -11.41 -10.94
C CYS A 73 -13.93 -11.20 -12.45
N ILE A 74 -12.81 -11.43 -13.14
CA ILE A 74 -12.77 -11.42 -14.62
C ILE A 74 -13.66 -12.51 -15.20
N ALA A 75 -13.59 -13.74 -14.67
CA ALA A 75 -14.40 -14.86 -15.13
C ALA A 75 -15.90 -14.60 -14.93
N ASN A 76 -16.28 -13.95 -13.83
CA ASN A 76 -17.65 -13.53 -13.58
C ASN A 76 -18.11 -12.42 -14.54
N ILE A 77 -17.25 -11.43 -14.83
CA ILE A 77 -17.56 -10.35 -15.78
C ILE A 77 -17.72 -10.88 -17.21
N LYS A 78 -16.92 -11.86 -17.64
CA LYS A 78 -17.02 -12.47 -18.99
C LYS A 78 -18.31 -13.28 -19.22
N LYS A 79 -19.04 -13.62 -18.15
CA LYS A 79 -20.33 -14.35 -18.23
C LYS A 79 -21.53 -13.41 -18.36
N LEU A 80 -21.32 -12.09 -18.25
CA LEU A 80 -22.31 -11.06 -18.55
C LEU A 80 -22.35 -10.81 -20.05
#